data_AF-A0A831SL35-F1
#
_entry.id   AF-A0A831SL35-F1
#
_cell.length_a   1.000
_cell.length_b   1.000
_cell.length_c   1.000
_cell.angle_alpha   90.00
_cell.angle_beta   90.00
_cell.angle_gamma   90.00
#
_symmetry.space_group_name_H-M   'P 1'
#
loop_
_entity.id
_entity.type
_entity.pdbx_description
1 polymer ?
#
loop_
_entity_poly.entity_id
_entity_poly.type
_entity_poly.pdbx_seq_one_letter_code
_entity_poly.pdbx_strand_id
1 'polypeptide(L)'
;MEPERQETDVRKALEQALRFLGVREHSRAEITGKLQRSGYEPDVIERTLRRLEELSLVDDLSFARNFIRSRTRGKPSGYHKLRYELMRKGVGAEISEKALEEYDGAAQCERAALKKLPFLNGDMYQKRRKLYSHLQNRGFDGETIRETLDNVLGP
;
A
#
# COMPACT_ATOMS: atom_id res chain seq x y z
N MET A 1 3.63 -36.46 12.78
CA MET A 1 3.05 -35.52 13.76
C MET A 1 1.54 -35.80 13.79
N GLU A 2 0.93 -36.02 14.96
CA GLU A 2 -0.47 -36.49 15.07
C GLU A 2 -1.49 -35.47 14.52
N PRO A 3 -2.51 -35.89 13.74
CA PRO A 3 -3.47 -34.99 13.10
C PRO A 3 -4.27 -34.12 14.08
N GLU A 4 -4.52 -34.59 15.30
CA GLU A 4 -5.22 -33.82 16.35
C GLU A 4 -4.41 -32.63 16.89
N ARG A 5 -3.06 -32.75 16.94
CA ARG A 5 -2.19 -31.66 17.38
C ARG A 5 -2.18 -30.52 16.36
N GLN A 6 -2.08 -30.86 15.08
CA GLN A 6 -2.14 -29.87 14.00
C GLN A 6 -3.48 -29.13 13.98
N GLU A 7 -4.59 -29.82 14.19
CA GLU A 7 -5.91 -29.19 14.26
C GLU A 7 -6.03 -28.21 15.44
N THR A 8 -5.42 -28.56 16.58
CA THR A 8 -5.35 -27.68 17.75
C THR A 8 -4.49 -26.44 17.48
N ASP A 9 -3.36 -26.60 16.78
CA ASP A 9 -2.47 -25.50 16.44
C ASP A 9 -3.09 -24.55 15.41
N VAL A 10 -3.85 -25.07 14.43
CA VAL A 10 -4.62 -24.24 13.48
C VAL A 10 -5.67 -23.41 14.21
N ARG A 11 -6.38 -23.98 15.18
CA ARG A 11 -7.35 -23.21 15.99
C ARG A 11 -6.68 -22.07 16.77
N LYS A 12 -5.55 -22.35 17.44
CA LYS A 12 -4.79 -21.33 18.17
C LYS A 12 -4.23 -20.24 17.24
N ALA A 13 -3.71 -20.63 16.08
CA ALA A 13 -3.23 -19.70 15.07
C ALA A 13 -4.35 -18.81 14.53
N LEU A 14 -5.55 -19.37 14.30
CA LEU A 14 -6.73 -18.63 13.89
C LEU A 14 -7.14 -17.58 14.93
N GLU A 15 -7.28 -17.98 16.20
CA GLU A 15 -7.59 -17.03 17.28
C GLU A 15 -6.57 -15.89 17.36
N GLN A 16 -5.29 -16.21 17.16
CA GLN A 16 -4.23 -15.21 17.18
C GLN A 16 -4.28 -14.28 15.96
N ALA A 17 -4.56 -14.81 14.78
CA ALA A 17 -4.75 -14.02 13.58
C ALA A 17 -5.94 -13.07 13.70
N LEU A 18 -7.05 -13.54 14.28
CA LEU A 18 -8.23 -12.71 14.59
C LEU A 18 -7.88 -11.56 15.53
N ARG A 19 -7.02 -11.79 16.54
CA ARG A 19 -6.52 -10.70 17.40
C ARG A 19 -5.73 -9.64 16.62
N PHE A 20 -4.95 -10.05 15.61
CA PHE A 20 -4.26 -9.08 14.76
C PHE A 20 -5.24 -8.27 13.91
N LEU A 21 -6.19 -8.94 13.28
CA LEU A 21 -7.20 -8.34 12.42
C LEU A 21 -8.15 -7.40 13.19
N GLY A 22 -8.42 -7.68 14.46
CA GLY A 22 -9.22 -6.82 15.33
C GLY A 22 -8.57 -5.46 15.63
N VAL A 23 -7.25 -5.31 15.47
CA VAL A 23 -6.55 -4.03 15.66
C VAL A 23 -6.55 -3.21 14.37
N ARG A 24 -6.25 -3.85 13.24
CA ARG A 24 -6.28 -3.25 11.91
C ARG A 24 -6.26 -4.33 10.83
N GLU A 25 -6.60 -3.94 9.61
CA GLU A 25 -6.39 -4.77 8.43
C GLU A 25 -4.91 -5.16 8.28
N HIS A 26 -4.66 -6.38 7.83
CA HIS A 26 -3.35 -6.95 7.57
C HIS A 26 -3.35 -7.64 6.20
N SER A 27 -2.23 -7.55 5.48
CA SER A 27 -2.02 -8.42 4.31
C SER A 27 -1.79 -9.85 4.75
N ARG A 28 -1.99 -10.80 3.82
CA ARG A 28 -1.63 -12.20 3.99
C ARG A 28 -0.20 -12.36 4.49
N ALA A 29 0.75 -11.66 3.85
CA ALA A 29 2.16 -11.71 4.22
C ALA A 29 2.45 -11.15 5.63
N GLU A 30 1.76 -10.08 6.06
CA GLU A 30 1.89 -9.55 7.43
C GLU A 30 1.41 -10.59 8.47
N ILE A 31 0.31 -11.31 8.18
CA ILE A 31 -0.21 -12.37 9.06
C ILE A 31 0.75 -13.56 9.09
N THR A 32 1.24 -14.03 7.94
CA THR A 32 2.25 -15.08 7.82
C THR A 32 3.45 -14.77 8.71
N GLY A 33 4.07 -13.59 8.55
CA GLY A 33 5.25 -13.22 9.32
C GLY A 33 4.99 -13.08 10.83
N LYS A 34 3.78 -12.70 11.24
CA LYS A 34 3.40 -12.65 12.65
C LYS A 34 3.19 -14.04 13.25
N LEU A 35 2.54 -14.95 12.52
CA LEU A 35 2.34 -16.33 12.97
C LEU A 35 3.67 -17.10 13.01
N GLN A 36 4.55 -16.90 12.02
CA GLN A 36 5.91 -17.46 12.03
C GLN A 36 6.70 -17.01 13.28
N ARG A 37 6.67 -15.71 13.60
CA ARG A 37 7.29 -15.19 14.84
C ARG A 37 6.67 -15.73 16.13
N SER A 38 5.44 -16.26 16.04
CA SER A 38 4.75 -16.90 17.16
C SER A 38 5.04 -18.41 17.26
N GLY A 39 5.86 -18.95 16.35
CA GLY A 39 6.32 -20.34 16.38
C GLY A 39 5.42 -21.34 15.65
N TYR A 40 4.44 -20.89 14.85
CA TYR A 40 3.62 -21.82 14.07
C TYR A 40 4.35 -22.35 12.83
N GLU A 41 4.16 -23.63 12.56
CA GLU A 41 4.71 -24.31 11.38
C GLU A 41 4.06 -23.80 10.07
N PRO A 42 4.78 -23.83 8.92
CA PRO A 42 4.28 -23.34 7.64
C PRO A 42 2.91 -23.93 7.21
N ASP A 43 2.68 -25.22 7.44
CA ASP A 43 1.41 -25.88 7.10
C ASP A 43 0.23 -25.35 7.94
N VAL A 44 0.45 -25.13 9.24
CA VAL A 44 -0.56 -24.56 10.15
C VAL A 44 -0.92 -23.13 9.71
N ILE A 45 0.08 -22.34 9.32
CA ILE A 45 -0.11 -20.98 8.83
C ILE A 45 -0.91 -20.99 7.53
N GLU A 46 -0.56 -21.83 6.57
CA GLU A 46 -1.25 -21.93 5.28
C GLU A 46 -2.73 -22.34 5.47
N ARG A 47 -3.00 -23.34 6.32
CA ARG A 47 -4.37 -23.73 6.67
C ARG A 47 -5.15 -22.60 7.35
N THR A 48 -4.50 -21.86 8.24
CA THR A 48 -5.10 -20.70 8.91
C THR A 48 -5.45 -19.59 7.91
N LEU A 49 -4.53 -19.26 7.00
CA LEU A 49 -4.74 -18.23 5.97
C LEU A 49 -5.88 -18.59 5.02
N ARG A 50 -5.92 -19.84 4.54
CA ARG A 50 -7.05 -20.33 3.72
C ARG A 50 -8.38 -20.14 4.42
N ARG A 51 -8.44 -20.47 5.72
CA ARG A 51 -9.67 -20.29 6.51
C ARG A 51 -10.06 -18.82 6.65
N LEU A 52 -9.09 -17.92 6.83
CA LEU A 52 -9.36 -16.49 6.89
C LEU A 52 -9.84 -15.93 5.54
N GLU A 53 -9.32 -16.42 4.43
CA GLU A 53 -9.75 -16.05 3.08
C GLU A 53 -11.16 -16.56 2.76
N GLU A 54 -11.48 -17.81 3.13
CA GLU A 54 -12.85 -18.37 3.03
C GLU A 54 -13.87 -17.51 3.79
N LEU A 55 -13.46 -16.95 4.94
CA LEU A 55 -14.28 -16.06 5.74
C LEU A 55 -14.24 -14.60 5.27
N SER A 56 -13.54 -14.29 4.17
CA SER A 56 -13.33 -12.94 3.65
C SER A 56 -12.71 -11.97 4.68
N LEU A 57 -11.96 -12.50 5.63
CA LEU A 57 -11.26 -11.73 6.67
C LEU A 57 -9.86 -11.31 6.22
N VAL A 58 -9.32 -11.97 5.21
CA VAL A 58 -8.06 -11.62 4.54
C VAL A 58 -8.33 -11.54 3.04
N ASP A 59 -8.05 -10.37 2.48
CA ASP A 59 -8.11 -10.10 1.04
C ASP A 59 -7.05 -9.05 0.73
N ASP A 60 -5.98 -9.46 0.05
CA ASP A 60 -4.85 -8.59 -0.29
C ASP A 60 -5.23 -7.48 -1.29
N LEU A 61 -6.22 -7.70 -2.16
CA LEU A 61 -6.69 -6.67 -3.09
C LEU A 61 -7.47 -5.60 -2.35
N SER A 62 -8.38 -6.00 -1.46
CA SER A 62 -9.12 -5.07 -0.59
C SER A 62 -8.18 -4.31 0.34
N PHE A 63 -7.22 -5.01 0.96
CA PHE A 63 -6.16 -4.39 1.76
C PHE A 63 -5.37 -3.35 0.94
N ALA A 64 -4.97 -3.68 -0.29
CA ALA A 64 -4.19 -2.79 -1.14
C ALA A 64 -4.97 -1.51 -1.51
N ARG A 65 -6.25 -1.63 -1.89
CA ARG A 65 -7.13 -0.50 -2.18
C ARG A 65 -7.33 0.41 -0.96
N ASN A 66 -7.59 -0.18 0.20
CA ASN A 66 -7.74 0.56 1.45
C ASN A 66 -6.44 1.26 1.84
N PHE A 67 -5.30 0.59 1.67
CA PHE A 67 -3.98 1.17 1.88
C PHE A 67 -3.74 2.38 0.97
N ILE A 68 -3.97 2.27 -0.34
CA ILE A 68 -3.81 3.38 -1.29
C ILE A 68 -4.70 4.57 -0.89
N ARG A 69 -5.98 4.33 -0.61
CA ARG A 69 -6.94 5.38 -0.21
C ARG A 69 -6.49 6.09 1.05
N SER A 70 -6.12 5.35 2.09
CA SER A 70 -5.65 5.91 3.36
C SER A 70 -4.34 6.69 3.19
N ARG A 71 -3.39 6.08 2.47
CA ARG A 71 -2.05 6.64 2.24
C ARG A 71 -2.11 7.98 1.50
N THR A 72 -2.91 8.03 0.45
CA THR A 72 -3.03 9.20 -0.42
C THR A 72 -3.88 10.29 0.22
N ARG A 73 -4.88 9.97 1.06
CA ARG A 73 -5.68 10.98 1.78
C ARG A 73 -4.83 11.97 2.56
N GLY A 74 -3.84 11.49 3.32
CA GLY A 74 -2.91 12.33 4.07
C GLY A 74 -1.78 12.92 3.23
N LYS A 75 -1.14 12.08 2.39
CA LYS A 75 0.04 12.45 1.61
C LYS A 75 -0.10 11.94 0.17
N PRO A 76 -0.44 12.81 -0.80
CA PRO A 76 -0.50 12.39 -2.20
C PRO A 76 0.84 11.79 -2.60
N SER A 77 0.81 10.68 -3.32
CA SER A 77 1.99 9.86 -3.64
C SER A 77 1.82 9.28 -5.03
N GLY A 78 2.86 9.17 -5.84
CA GLY A 78 2.70 8.62 -7.19
C GLY A 78 2.65 7.09 -7.22
N TYR A 79 2.27 6.58 -8.39
CA TYR A 79 2.10 5.15 -8.67
C TYR A 79 3.28 4.30 -8.20
N HIS A 80 4.50 4.66 -8.58
CA HIS A 80 5.71 3.88 -8.26
C HIS A 80 5.94 3.75 -6.76
N LYS A 81 5.65 4.82 -6.01
CA LYS A 81 5.79 4.81 -4.55
C LYS A 81 4.75 3.91 -3.90
N LEU A 82 3.50 4.01 -4.33
CA LEU A 82 2.42 3.17 -3.81
C LEU A 82 2.67 1.69 -4.10
N ARG A 83 3.07 1.36 -5.34
CA ARG A 83 3.45 0.00 -5.73
C ARG A 83 4.59 -0.53 -4.85
N TYR A 84 5.64 0.27 -4.64
CA TYR A 84 6.75 -0.13 -3.77
C TYR A 84 6.31 -0.34 -2.32
N GLU A 85 5.49 0.56 -1.76
CA GLU A 85 4.97 0.42 -0.40
C GLU A 85 4.08 -0.82 -0.23
N LEU A 86 3.27 -1.17 -1.24
CA LEU A 86 2.46 -2.40 -1.28
C LEU A 86 3.33 -3.66 -1.33
N MET A 87 4.34 -3.70 -2.20
CA MET A 87 5.28 -4.82 -2.27
C MET A 87 6.04 -5.02 -0.96
N ARG A 88 6.42 -3.93 -0.28
CA ARG A 88 7.03 -4.01 1.07
C ARG A 88 6.09 -4.56 2.14
N LYS A 89 4.78 -4.47 1.92
CA LYS A 89 3.75 -5.09 2.75
C LYS A 89 3.44 -6.53 2.33
N GLY A 90 4.20 -7.05 1.37
CA GLY A 90 4.06 -8.41 0.84
C GLY A 90 2.83 -8.60 -0.03
N VAL A 91 2.24 -7.52 -0.54
CA VAL A 91 1.22 -7.60 -1.60
C VAL A 91 1.92 -7.90 -2.91
N GLY A 92 1.50 -8.97 -3.59
CA GLY A 92 2.08 -9.40 -4.87
C GLY A 92 2.03 -8.31 -5.95
N ALA A 93 2.91 -8.41 -6.95
CA ALA A 93 3.00 -7.42 -8.03
C ALA A 93 1.68 -7.27 -8.80
N GLU A 94 1.07 -8.39 -9.18
CA GLU A 94 -0.22 -8.42 -9.89
C GLU A 94 -1.34 -7.76 -9.07
N ILE A 95 -1.48 -8.10 -7.79
CA ILE A 95 -2.49 -7.48 -6.91
C ILE A 95 -2.21 -6.00 -6.72
N SER A 96 -0.94 -5.62 -6.59
CA SER A 96 -0.54 -4.21 -6.46
C SER A 96 -0.91 -3.40 -7.69
N GLU A 97 -0.67 -3.96 -8.88
CA GLU A 97 -1.01 -3.35 -10.17
C GLU A 97 -2.53 -3.23 -10.32
N LYS A 98 -3.28 -4.31 -10.05
CA LYS A 98 -4.74 -4.31 -10.06
C LYS A 98 -5.35 -3.29 -9.10
N ALA A 99 -4.77 -3.13 -7.91
CA ALA A 99 -5.23 -2.13 -6.94
C ALA A 99 -4.97 -0.68 -7.39
N LEU A 100 -4.00 -0.48 -8.30
CA LEU A 100 -3.61 0.82 -8.83
C LEU A 100 -4.25 1.14 -10.19
N GLU A 101 -5.01 0.23 -10.81
CA GLU A 101 -5.70 0.48 -12.09
C GLU A 101 -6.64 1.70 -12.02
N GLU A 102 -7.38 1.83 -10.92
CA GLU A 102 -8.30 2.95 -10.68
C GLU A 102 -7.60 4.14 -9.99
N TYR A 103 -6.28 4.12 -9.87
CA TYR A 103 -5.54 5.18 -9.18
C TYR A 103 -5.32 6.39 -10.10
N ASP A 104 -6.01 7.48 -9.79
CA ASP A 104 -5.82 8.76 -10.48
C ASP A 104 -4.51 9.45 -10.06
N GLY A 105 -3.42 9.05 -10.70
CA GLY A 105 -2.09 9.62 -10.48
C GLY A 105 -2.00 11.11 -10.82
N ALA A 106 -2.72 11.56 -11.84
CA ALA A 106 -2.71 12.94 -12.31
C ALA A 106 -3.34 13.89 -11.29
N ALA A 107 -4.56 13.60 -10.84
CA ALA A 107 -5.23 14.41 -9.82
C ALA A 107 -4.44 14.44 -8.49
N GLN A 108 -3.76 13.34 -8.16
CA GLN A 108 -2.93 13.26 -6.96
C GLN A 108 -1.63 14.07 -7.09
N CYS A 109 -1.05 14.11 -8.29
CA CYS A 109 0.12 14.92 -8.62
C CYS A 109 -0.23 16.40 -8.52
N GLU A 110 -1.32 16.83 -9.15
CA GLU A 110 -1.82 18.20 -9.08
C GLU A 110 -2.09 18.63 -7.64
N ARG A 111 -2.78 17.78 -6.86
CA ARG A 111 -3.04 18.07 -5.44
C ARG A 111 -1.75 18.18 -4.62
N ALA A 112 -0.72 17.40 -4.91
CA ALA A 112 0.59 17.56 -4.29
C ALA A 112 1.26 18.88 -4.71
N ALA A 113 1.12 19.27 -5.98
CA ALA A 113 1.70 20.47 -6.53
C ALA A 113 1.09 21.72 -5.89
N LEU A 114 -0.24 21.83 -5.91
CA LEU A 114 -0.99 22.94 -5.31
C LEU A 114 -0.74 23.08 -3.81
N LYS A 115 -0.56 21.97 -3.08
CA LYS A 115 -0.17 22.02 -1.67
C LYS A 115 1.25 22.54 -1.44
N LYS A 116 2.18 22.29 -2.38
CA LYS A 116 3.60 22.68 -2.22
C LYS A 116 3.88 24.09 -2.72
N LEU A 117 3.19 24.51 -3.77
CA LEU A 117 3.46 25.74 -4.51
C LEU A 117 3.50 27.02 -3.64
N PRO A 118 2.58 27.24 -2.66
CA PRO A 118 2.62 28.42 -1.80
C PRO A 118 3.89 28.55 -0.95
N PHE A 119 4.62 27.45 -0.75
CA PHE A 119 5.83 27.39 0.05
C PHE A 119 7.11 27.46 -0.80
N LEU A 120 7.01 27.74 -2.10
CA LEU A 120 8.15 27.84 -3.00
C LEU A 120 8.56 29.30 -3.23
N ASN A 121 9.83 29.57 -2.99
CA ASN A 121 10.46 30.87 -3.26
C ASN A 121 11.36 30.79 -4.50
N GLY A 122 11.54 31.95 -5.16
CA GLY A 122 12.37 32.09 -6.34
C GLY A 122 11.60 32.51 -7.58
N ASP A 123 12.33 32.70 -8.67
CA ASP A 123 11.77 32.91 -10.01
C ASP A 123 11.01 31.67 -10.51
N MET A 124 10.36 31.79 -11.67
CA MET A 124 9.54 30.71 -12.23
C MET A 124 10.37 29.46 -12.55
N TYR A 125 11.60 29.63 -13.04
CA TYR A 125 12.50 28.52 -13.34
C TYR A 125 12.88 27.74 -12.07
N GLN A 126 13.21 28.46 -11.00
CA GLN A 126 13.51 27.90 -9.69
C GLN A 126 12.29 27.20 -9.08
N LYS A 127 11.09 27.79 -9.19
CA LYS A 127 9.85 27.17 -8.73
C LYS A 127 9.55 25.88 -9.49
N ARG A 128 9.60 25.89 -10.83
CA ARG A 128 9.39 24.72 -11.69
C ARG A 128 10.35 23.59 -11.31
N ARG A 129 11.66 23.88 -11.19
CA ARG A 129 12.68 22.89 -10.77
C ARG A 129 12.39 22.31 -9.38
N LYS A 130 12.12 23.14 -8.38
CA LYS A 130 11.83 22.69 -7.00
C LYS A 130 10.56 21.85 -6.93
N LEU A 131 9.53 22.22 -7.68
CA LEU A 131 8.25 21.50 -7.73
C LEU A 131 8.40 20.15 -8.44
N TYR A 132 9.14 20.10 -9.56
CA TYR A 132 9.48 18.85 -10.24
C TYR A 132 10.15 17.86 -9.27
N SER A 133 11.24 18.28 -8.61
CA SER A 133 11.95 17.42 -7.64
C SER A 133 11.06 17.00 -6.47
N HIS A 134 10.15 17.86 -6.03
CA HIS A 134 9.20 17.53 -4.97
C HIS A 134 8.25 16.39 -5.38
N LEU A 135 7.69 16.47 -6.58
CA LEU A 135 6.74 15.48 -7.11
C LEU A 135 7.47 14.17 -7.46
N GLN A 136 8.66 14.23 -8.03
CA GLN A 136 9.48 13.04 -8.28
C GLN A 136 9.78 12.28 -6.98
N ASN A 137 10.14 12.99 -5.89
CA ASN A 137 10.35 12.38 -4.57
C ASN A 137 9.06 11.83 -3.92
N ARG A 138 7.89 12.20 -4.46
CA ARG A 138 6.59 11.62 -4.11
C ARG A 138 6.25 10.39 -4.95
N GLY A 139 7.03 10.07 -5.98
CA GLY A 139 6.92 8.87 -6.80
C GLY A 139 6.04 9.01 -8.03
N PHE A 140 5.75 10.24 -8.47
CA PHE A 140 5.07 10.50 -9.74
C PHE A 140 6.06 10.32 -10.89
N ASP A 141 5.58 9.86 -12.03
CA ASP A 141 6.36 9.72 -13.26
C ASP A 141 6.59 11.09 -13.94
N GLY A 142 7.58 11.15 -14.83
CA GLY A 142 8.00 12.42 -15.43
C GLY A 142 7.02 13.02 -16.43
N GLU A 143 6.12 12.23 -17.02
CA GLU A 143 5.08 12.73 -17.93
C GLU A 143 4.00 13.44 -17.11
N THR A 144 3.41 12.75 -16.13
CA THR A 144 2.42 13.32 -15.21
C THR A 144 2.94 14.60 -14.52
N ILE A 145 4.22 14.60 -14.12
CA ILE A 145 4.82 15.79 -13.50
C ILE A 145 4.88 16.97 -14.48
N ARG A 146 5.30 16.75 -15.74
CA ARG A 146 5.41 17.83 -16.73
C ARG A 146 4.06 18.44 -17.02
N GLU A 147 3.04 17.61 -17.29
CA GLU A 147 1.66 18.07 -17.49
C GLU A 147 1.15 18.87 -16.28
N THR A 148 1.41 18.37 -15.07
CA THR A 148 1.03 19.07 -13.84
C THR A 148 1.69 20.44 -13.73
N LEU A 149 2.98 20.55 -14.07
CA LEU A 149 3.70 21.81 -14.00
C LEU A 149 3.14 22.82 -15.01
N ASP A 150 2.86 22.39 -16.23
CA ASP A 150 2.26 23.23 -17.28
C ASP A 150 0.87 23.74 -16.83
N ASN A 151 0.07 22.87 -16.20
CA ASN A 151 -1.26 23.24 -15.69
C ASN A 151 -1.21 24.23 -14.51
N VAL A 152 -0.29 24.07 -13.56
CA VAL A 152 -0.28 24.87 -12.32
C VAL A 152 0.61 26.12 -12.37
N LEU A 153 1.61 26.16 -13.26
CA LEU A 153 2.54 27.30 -13.41
C LEU A 153 2.36 28.03 -14.74
N GLY A 154 1.65 27.43 -15.70
CA GLY A 154 1.68 27.85 -17.09
C GLY A 154 2.86 27.24 -17.87
N PRO A 155 2.82 27.31 -19.21
CA PRO A 155 3.91 26.87 -20.08
C PRO A 155 5.22 27.61 -19.79
#